data_AF-A0A846TGE1-F1
#
_entry.id   AF-A0A846TGE1-F1
#
_cell.length_a   1.000
_cell.length_b   1.000
_cell.length_c   1.000
_cell.angle_alpha   90.00
_cell.angle_beta   90.00
_cell.angle_gamma   90.00
#
_symmetry.space_group_name_H-M   'P 1'
#
loop_
_entity.id
_entity.type
_entity.pdbx_description
1 polymer ?
#
loop_
_entity_poly.entity_id
_entity_poly.type
_entity_poly.pdbx_seq_one_letter_code
_entity_poly.pdbx_strand_id
1 'polypeptide(L)'
;MKTIYKTLDGKEQILNQYEEYLTQFNSLISRDYVQTRFGRTHVLVMGKEDGKPLFIFQGGNCINPVTLSWFKGLLEEYKIYAP
;
A
#
# COMPACT_ATOMS: atom_id res chain seq x y z
N MET A 1 1.68 23.28 -10.36
CA MET A 1 0.91 22.29 -9.57
C MET A 1 1.14 22.59 -8.10
N LYS A 2 0.08 22.75 -7.28
CA LYS A 2 0.25 23.06 -5.86
C LYS A 2 0.54 21.75 -5.11
N THR A 3 1.68 21.69 -4.42
CA THR A 3 2.05 20.53 -3.60
C THR A 3 1.27 20.53 -2.30
N ILE A 4 0.96 19.34 -1.76
CA ILE A 4 0.42 19.17 -0.39
C ILE A 4 1.54 19.16 0.66
N TYR A 5 2.79 18.99 0.24
CA TYR A 5 3.95 18.94 1.12
C TYR A 5 4.45 20.34 1.46
N LYS A 6 4.84 20.56 2.72
CA LYS A 6 5.38 21.83 3.20
C LYS A 6 6.77 22.14 2.64
N THR A 7 7.62 21.12 2.49
CA THR A 7 8.99 21.21 1.94
C THR A 7 9.28 19.98 1.07
N LEU A 8 10.32 20.06 0.24
CA LEU A 8 10.78 18.92 -0.56
C LEU A 8 11.37 17.83 0.34
N ASP A 9 12.21 18.21 1.30
CA ASP A 9 12.81 17.26 2.26
C ASP A 9 11.73 16.50 3.05
N GLY A 10 10.66 17.19 3.46
CA GLY A 10 9.55 16.55 4.17
C GLY A 10 8.77 15.57 3.30
N LYS A 11 8.65 15.84 1.99
CA LYS A 11 8.09 14.88 1.04
C LYS A 11 8.96 13.64 0.97
N GLU A 12 10.27 13.80 0.82
CA GLU A 12 11.21 12.67 0.73
C GLU A 12 11.20 11.82 2.00
N GLN A 13 11.18 12.46 3.18
CA GLN A 13 11.07 11.74 4.46
C GLN A 13 9.81 10.88 4.54
N ILE A 14 8.64 11.42 4.17
CA ILE A 14 7.38 10.67 4.17
C ILE A 14 7.43 9.49 3.19
N LEU A 15 8.00 9.69 1.99
CA LEU A 15 8.11 8.63 0.99
C LEU A 15 9.11 7.55 1.43
N ASN A 16 10.24 7.91 2.03
CA ASN A 16 11.21 6.94 2.55
C ASN A 16 10.60 6.12 3.70
N GLN A 17 9.85 6.76 4.60
CA GLN A 17 9.16 6.04 5.66
C GLN A 17 8.12 5.05 5.11
N TYR A 18 7.44 5.39 4.02
CA TYR A 18 6.55 4.45 3.32
C TYR A 18 7.31 3.21 2.85
N GLU A 19 8.48 3.40 2.23
CA GLU A 19 9.35 2.31 1.76
C GLU A 19 9.84 1.43 2.93
N GLU A 20 10.21 2.04 4.06
CA GLU A 20 10.60 1.31 5.28
C GLU A 20 9.49 0.38 5.79
N TYR A 21 8.22 0.79 5.76
CA TYR A 21 7.11 -0.09 6.14
C TYR A 21 6.99 -1.32 5.23
N LEU A 22 7.29 -1.18 3.93
CA LEU A 22 7.22 -2.31 2.99
C LEU A 22 8.26 -3.38 3.31
N THR A 23 9.39 -3.01 3.90
CA THR A 23 10.43 -3.98 4.32
C THR A 23 9.96 -4.95 5.41
N GLN A 24 8.85 -4.65 6.09
CA GLN A 24 8.29 -5.50 7.15
C GLN A 24 7.54 -6.74 6.62
N PHE A 25 7.41 -6.86 5.29
CA PHE A 25 6.74 -7.98 4.64
C PHE A 25 7.78 -8.89 3.98
N ASN A 26 7.71 -10.17 4.30
CA ASN A 26 8.63 -11.18 3.78
C ASN A 26 8.23 -11.70 2.39
N SER A 27 7.05 -11.32 1.88
CA SER A 27 6.50 -11.74 0.60
C SER A 27 6.82 -10.74 -0.51
N LEU A 28 6.80 -11.21 -1.76
CA LEU A 28 6.84 -10.31 -2.91
C LEU A 28 5.67 -9.32 -2.85
N ILE A 29 6.02 -8.03 -2.95
CA ILE A 29 5.06 -6.93 -3.07
C ILE A 29 5.17 -6.38 -4.48
N SER A 30 4.04 -6.35 -5.20
CA SER A 30 3.90 -5.63 -6.45
C SER A 30 3.18 -4.30 -6.22
N ARG A 31 3.47 -3.31 -7.06
CA ARG A 31 2.79 -2.01 -7.09
C ARG A 31 2.04 -1.88 -8.39
N ASP A 32 0.78 -1.52 -8.29
CA ASP A 32 -0.05 -1.15 -9.43
C ASP A 32 -0.56 0.28 -9.28
N TYR A 33 -0.98 0.89 -10.38
CA TYR A 33 -1.61 2.19 -10.44
C TYR A 33 -2.88 2.14 -11.27
N VAL A 34 -4.02 2.09 -10.58
CA VAL A 34 -5.33 2.01 -11.22
C VAL A 34 -5.82 3.42 -11.58
N GLN A 35 -6.19 3.62 -12.83
CA GLN A 35 -6.80 4.87 -13.28
C GLN A 35 -8.26 4.92 -12.86
N THR A 36 -8.63 5.95 -12.10
CA THR A 36 -10.01 6.21 -11.67
C THR A 36 -10.50 7.54 -12.20
N ARG A 37 -11.81 7.82 -12.03
CA ARG A 37 -12.41 9.13 -12.33
C ARG A 37 -11.84 10.27 -11.47
N PHE A 38 -11.17 9.96 -10.36
CA PHE A 38 -10.60 10.94 -9.43
C PHE A 38 -9.07 11.02 -9.48
N GLY A 39 -8.42 10.25 -10.37
CA GLY A 39 -6.97 10.24 -10.52
C GLY A 39 -6.38 8.82 -10.48
N ARG A 40 -5.05 8.75 -10.35
CA ARG A 40 -4.31 7.48 -10.25
C ARG A 40 -4.26 7.03 -8.80
N THR A 41 -4.77 5.84 -8.53
CA THR A 41 -4.73 5.21 -7.21
C THR A 41 -3.58 4.20 -7.18
N HIS A 42 -2.63 4.42 -6.28
CA HIS A 42 -1.59 3.43 -5.98
C HIS A 42 -2.22 2.22 -5.27
N VAL A 43 -1.80 1.01 -5.62
CA VAL A 43 -2.31 -0.23 -5.03
C VAL A 43 -1.14 -1.17 -4.76
N LEU A 44 -1.04 -1.67 -3.53
CA LEU A 44 -0.16 -2.81 -3.24
C LEU A 44 -0.87 -4.11 -3.57
N VAL A 45 -0.15 -5.01 -4.25
CA VAL A 45 -0.63 -6.35 -4.59
C VAL A 45 0.32 -7.37 -4.00
N MET A 46 -0.22 -8.30 -3.21
CA MET A 46 0.59 -9.31 -2.50
C MET A 46 -0.27 -10.49 -2.02
N GLY A 47 0.38 -11.51 -1.47
CA GLY A 47 -0.26 -12.72 -0.98
C GLY A 47 -0.28 -13.85 -2.03
N LYS A 48 -1.24 -14.75 -1.92
CA LYS A 48 -1.35 -15.95 -2.76
C LYS A 48 -1.87 -15.60 -4.15
N GLU A 49 -1.06 -15.81 -5.20
CA GLU A 49 -1.37 -15.36 -6.58
C GLU A 49 -2.63 -15.99 -7.19
N ASP A 50 -2.92 -17.24 -6.84
CA ASP A 50 -4.13 -18.00 -7.19
C ASP A 50 -5.20 -17.99 -6.07
N GLY A 51 -4.98 -17.20 -5.02
CA GLY A 51 -5.89 -17.04 -3.91
C GLY A 51 -7.15 -16.24 -4.28
N LYS A 52 -8.20 -16.36 -3.46
CA LYS A 52 -9.41 -15.55 -3.64
C LYS A 52 -9.05 -14.06 -3.49
N PRO A 53 -9.53 -13.16 -4.37
CA PRO A 53 -9.23 -11.74 -4.25
C PRO A 53 -9.86 -11.15 -2.98
N LEU A 54 -9.06 -10.36 -2.25
CA LEU A 54 -9.46 -9.64 -1.06
C LEU A 54 -8.95 -8.20 -1.12
N PHE A 55 -9.84 -7.24 -0.89
CA PHE A 55 -9.48 -5.81 -0.82
C PHE A 55 -9.36 -5.36 0.63
N ILE A 56 -8.25 -4.70 0.97
CA ILE A 56 -8.02 -4.13 2.30
C ILE A 56 -7.83 -2.62 2.17
N PHE A 57 -8.76 -1.86 2.75
CA PHE A 57 -8.72 -0.40 2.75
C PHE A 57 -8.20 0.12 4.09
N GLN A 58 -7.25 1.05 4.04
CA GLN A 58 -6.72 1.70 5.23
C GLN A 58 -7.77 2.60 5.91
N GLY A 59 -7.64 2.76 7.23
CA GLY A 59 -8.36 3.82 7.95
C GLY A 59 -7.79 5.20 7.64
N GLY A 60 -8.54 6.27 7.95
CA GLY A 60 -8.19 7.65 7.58
C GLY A 60 -6.88 8.21 8.15
N ASN A 61 -6.27 7.52 9.12
CA ASN A 61 -5.03 7.96 9.81
C ASN A 61 -3.85 6.99 9.63
N CYS A 62 -4.00 5.94 8.81
CA CYS A 62 -2.95 4.97 8.56
C CYS A 62 -2.69 4.88 7.06
N ILE A 63 -1.49 4.43 6.70
CA ILE A 63 -1.17 4.08 5.31
C ILE A 63 -1.37 2.57 5.08
N ASN A 64 -1.54 2.17 3.82
CA ASN A 64 -1.88 0.80 3.46
C ASN A 64 -0.88 -0.26 4.00
N PRO A 65 0.45 -0.05 4.12
CA PRO A 65 1.31 -1.11 4.65
C PRO A 65 1.17 -1.24 6.17
N VAL A 66 0.76 -0.19 6.89
CA VAL A 66 0.49 -0.29 8.34
C VAL A 66 -0.77 -1.13 8.58
N THR A 67 -1.87 -0.85 7.89
CA THR A 67 -3.09 -1.65 8.02
C THR A 67 -2.86 -3.09 7.57
N LEU A 68 -2.15 -3.32 6.46
CA LEU A 68 -1.78 -4.66 6.00
C LEU A 68 -0.97 -5.45 7.04
N SER A 69 -0.13 -4.77 7.82
CA SER A 69 0.69 -5.44 8.85
C SER A 69 -0.17 -6.14 9.92
N TRP A 70 -1.40 -5.68 10.15
CA TRP A 70 -2.35 -6.27 11.09
C TRP A 70 -3.02 -7.53 10.53
N PHE A 71 -3.03 -7.69 9.20
CA PHE A 71 -3.69 -8.79 8.48
C PHE A 71 -2.70 -9.74 7.79
N LYS A 72 -1.44 -9.79 8.25
CA LYS A 72 -0.40 -10.63 7.64
C LYS A 72 -0.81 -12.10 7.47
N GLY A 73 -1.60 -12.65 8.41
CA GLY A 73 -2.08 -14.04 8.32
C GLY A 73 -2.98 -14.32 7.11
N LEU A 74 -3.59 -13.30 6.50
CA LEU A 74 -4.42 -13.48 5.30
C LEU A 74 -3.61 -13.63 4.01
N LEU A 75 -2.32 -13.26 4.03
CA LEU A 75 -1.45 -13.30 2.85
C LEU A 75 -1.22 -14.72 2.33
N GLU A 76 -1.34 -15.73 3.19
CA GLU A 76 -1.13 -17.14 2.82
C GLU A 76 -2.30 -17.74 2.05
N GLU A 77 -3.50 -17.18 2.20
CA GLU A 77 -4.74 -17.73 1.63
C GLU A 77 -5.31 -16.86 0.48
N TYR A 78 -5.13 -15.54 0.55
CA TYR A 78 -5.80 -14.59 -0.33
C TYR A 78 -4.83 -13.86 -1.25
N LYS A 79 -5.34 -13.47 -2.42
CA LYS A 79 -4.71 -12.47 -3.28
C LYS A 79 -5.15 -11.09 -2.81
N ILE A 80 -4.27 -10.35 -2.16
CA ILE A 80 -4.59 -9.09 -1.52
C ILE A 80 -4.33 -7.92 -2.47
N TYR A 81 -5.29 -7.00 -2.51
CA TYR A 81 -5.20 -5.69 -3.14
C TYR A 81 -5.44 -4.62 -2.07
N ALA A 82 -4.45 -3.76 -1.84
CA ALA A 82 -4.53 -2.69 -0.84
C ALA A 82 -4.28 -1.32 -1.49
N PRO A 83 -5.36 -0.63 -1.88
CA PRO A 83 -5.32 0.77 -2.29
C PRO A 83 -4.81 1.67 -1.15
#